data_AF-A0A660N2M4-F1
#
_entry.id   AF-A0A660N2M4-F1
#
_cell.length_a   1.000
_cell.length_b   1.000
_cell.length_c   1.000
_cell.angle_alpha   90.00
_cell.angle_beta   90.00
_cell.angle_gamma   90.00
#
_symmetry.space_group_name_H-M   'P 1'
#
loop_
_entity.id
_entity.type
_entity.pdbx_description
1 polymer ?
#
loop_
_entity_poly.entity_id
_entity_poly.type
_entity_poly.pdbx_seq_one_letter_code
_entity_poly.pdbx_strand_id
1 'polypeptide(L)'
;IGELNRIVTMWLDFAEDQVKRKKQIFLHDWQEKLDQFLQFNDRNVLQGAGTITKQQADEKAAAEYERYAAAQRVIKEQQGESDIAELLALSRSKPQ
;
A
#
# COMPACT_ATOMS: atom_id res chain seq x y z
N ILE A 1 0.16 5.39 -9.60
CA ILE A 1 0.03 4.83 -8.23
C ILE A 1 -1.13 5.48 -7.46
N GLY A 2 -1.34 6.81 -7.54
CA GLY A 2 -2.43 7.48 -6.82
C GLY A 2 -3.85 6.99 -7.13
N GLU A 3 -4.18 6.71 -8.38
CA GLU A 3 -5.52 6.24 -8.76
C GLU A 3 -5.89 4.87 -8.19
N LEU A 4 -4.93 3.93 -8.15
CA LEU A 4 -5.16 2.60 -7.59
C LEU A 4 -5.33 2.68 -6.07
N ASN A 5 -4.49 3.46 -5.39
CA ASN A 5 -4.63 3.65 -3.95
C ASN A 5 -5.98 4.28 -3.61
N ARG A 6 -6.43 5.27 -4.41
CA ARG A 6 -7.72 5.92 -4.21
C ARG A 6 -8.90 4.96 -4.36
N ILE A 7 -8.92 4.12 -5.41
CA ILE A 7 -10.02 3.18 -5.61
C ILE A 7 -10.05 2.10 -4.53
N VAL A 8 -8.88 1.66 -4.04
CA VAL A 8 -8.76 0.72 -2.92
C VAL A 8 -9.29 1.33 -1.63
N THR A 9 -8.90 2.57 -1.30
CA THR A 9 -9.44 3.26 -0.12
C THR A 9 -10.96 3.41 -0.21
N MET A 10 -11.49 3.87 -1.35
CA MET A 10 -12.94 4.00 -1.54
C MET A 10 -13.69 2.68 -1.37
N TRP A 11 -13.13 1.56 -1.85
CA TRP A 11 -13.71 0.23 -1.68
C TRP A 11 -13.75 -0.18 -0.20
N LEU A 12 -12.66 0.05 0.54
CA LEU A 12 -12.59 -0.26 1.97
C LEU A 12 -13.57 0.58 2.79
N ASP A 13 -13.70 1.88 2.49
CA ASP A 13 -14.66 2.77 3.15
C ASP A 13 -16.10 2.32 2.89
N PHE A 14 -16.41 1.93 1.65
CA PHE A 14 -17.72 1.37 1.30
C PHE A 14 -18.01 0.09 2.10
N ALA A 15 -17.03 -0.81 2.19
CA ALA A 15 -17.18 -2.05 2.93
C ALA A 15 -17.41 -1.78 4.43
N GLU A 16 -16.66 -0.85 5.01
CA GLU A 16 -16.81 -0.44 6.40
C GLU A 16 -18.20 0.15 6.68
N ASP A 17 -18.74 0.99 5.80
CA ASP A 17 -20.10 1.54 5.92
C ASP A 17 -21.17 0.45 5.91
N GLN A 18 -21.04 -0.58 5.05
CA GLN A 18 -22.00 -1.69 5.04
C GLN A 18 -22.00 -2.46 6.37
N VAL A 19 -20.81 -2.68 6.95
CA VAL A 19 -20.66 -3.35 8.26
C VAL A 19 -21.23 -2.48 9.38
N LYS A 20 -20.94 -1.18 9.39
CA LYS A 20 -21.49 -0.22 10.37
C LYS A 20 -23.02 -0.18 10.35
N ARG A 21 -23.63 -0.33 9.17
CA ARG A 21 -25.10 -0.43 9.00
C ARG A 21 -25.69 -1.78 9.38
N LYS A 22 -24.88 -2.71 9.92
CA LYS A 22 -25.27 -4.08 10.29
C LYS A 22 -25.91 -4.85 9.13
N LYS A 23 -25.52 -4.56 7.88
CA LYS A 23 -25.93 -5.38 6.76
C LYS A 23 -25.14 -6.68 6.81
N GLN A 24 -25.85 -7.78 6.98
CA GLN A 24 -25.25 -9.10 6.89
C GLN A 24 -25.05 -9.41 5.40
N ILE A 25 -23.78 -9.42 4.99
CA ILE A 25 -23.34 -9.68 3.62
C ILE A 25 -22.44 -10.91 3.68
N PHE A 26 -22.68 -11.91 2.82
CA PHE A 26 -21.83 -13.10 2.77
C PHE A 26 -20.60 -12.84 1.88
N LEU A 27 -19.54 -13.63 2.06
CA LEU A 27 -18.31 -13.50 1.26
C LEU A 27 -18.55 -13.59 -0.25
N HIS A 28 -19.53 -14.37 -0.70
CA HIS A 28 -19.87 -14.45 -2.12
C HIS A 28 -20.49 -13.15 -2.67
N ASP A 29 -21.30 -12.45 -1.87
CA ASP A 29 -21.97 -11.21 -2.28
C ASP A 29 -20.93 -10.07 -2.43
N TRP A 30 -19.83 -10.14 -1.69
CA TRP A 30 -18.74 -9.18 -1.80
C TRP A 30 -18.06 -9.23 -3.17
N GLN A 31 -18.06 -10.39 -3.82
CA GLN A 31 -17.49 -10.55 -5.15
C GLN A 31 -18.33 -9.80 -6.19
N GLU A 32 -19.66 -9.98 -6.17
CA GLU A 32 -20.57 -9.25 -7.06
C GLU A 32 -20.57 -7.74 -6.78
N LYS A 33 -20.50 -7.33 -5.51
CA LYS A 33 -20.43 -5.91 -5.13
C LYS A 33 -19.15 -5.24 -5.60
N LEU A 34 -18.02 -5.96 -5.56
CA LEU A 34 -16.75 -5.44 -6.05
C LEU A 34 -16.83 -5.18 -7.56
N ASP A 35 -17.39 -6.13 -8.32
CA ASP A 35 -17.56 -5.98 -9.76
C ASP A 35 -18.47 -4.80 -10.11
N GLN A 36 -19.60 -4.65 -9.41
CA GLN A 36 -20.50 -3.51 -9.56
C GLN A 36 -19.82 -2.18 -9.19
N PHE A 37 -19.05 -2.16 -8.11
CA PHE A 37 -18.30 -0.97 -7.68
C PHE A 37 -17.27 -0.55 -8.72
N LEU A 38 -16.53 -1.51 -9.29
CA LEU A 38 -15.56 -1.23 -10.35
C LEU A 38 -16.25 -0.70 -11.60
N GLN A 39 -17.35 -1.32 -12.05
CA GLN A 39 -18.15 -0.82 -13.19
C GLN A 39 -18.67 0.59 -12.96
N PHE A 40 -19.18 0.89 -11.76
CA PHE A 40 -19.68 2.22 -11.41
C PHE A 40 -18.58 3.30 -11.44
N ASN A 41 -17.33 2.92 -11.17
CA ASN A 41 -16.18 3.82 -11.23
C ASN A 41 -15.46 3.80 -12.60
N ASP A 42 -16.15 3.36 -13.66
CA ASP A 42 -15.63 3.22 -15.03
C ASP A 42 -14.31 2.41 -15.08
N ARG A 43 -14.20 1.38 -14.24
CA ARG A 43 -13.07 0.45 -14.22
C ARG A 43 -13.43 -0.87 -14.88
N ASN A 44 -12.47 -1.42 -15.62
CA ASN A 44 -12.62 -2.73 -16.22
C ASN A 44 -12.66 -3.81 -15.14
N VAL A 45 -13.70 -4.64 -15.17
CA VAL A 45 -13.79 -5.85 -14.33
C VAL A 45 -13.01 -6.97 -15.00
N LEU A 46 -12.19 -7.65 -14.21
CA LEU A 46 -11.41 -8.80 -14.67
C LEU A 46 -12.33 -10.01 -14.85
N GLN A 47 -12.43 -10.49 -16.09
CA GLN A 47 -13.15 -11.71 -16.41
C GLN A 47 -12.22 -12.91 -16.10
N GLY A 48 -12.32 -13.44 -14.88
CA GLY A 48 -11.53 -14.59 -14.41
C GLY A 48 -10.18 -14.21 -13.77
N ALA A 49 -9.30 -15.19 -13.62
CA ALA A 49 -8.03 -15.03 -12.90
C ALA A 49 -6.95 -14.20 -13.64
N GLY A 50 -7.27 -13.71 -14.85
CA GLY A 50 -6.28 -13.07 -15.73
C GLY A 50 -5.25 -14.07 -16.27
N THR A 51 -4.13 -13.54 -16.76
CA THR A 51 -3.05 -14.33 -17.38
C THR A 51 -1.78 -14.44 -16.53
N ILE A 52 -1.74 -13.71 -15.41
CA ILE A 52 -0.57 -13.66 -14.52
C ILE A 52 -0.66 -14.81 -13.53
N THR A 53 0.34 -15.68 -13.54
CA THR A 53 0.44 -16.77 -12.57
C THR A 53 0.93 -16.25 -11.22
N LYS A 54 0.67 -17.01 -10.14
CA LYS A 54 1.18 -16.70 -8.79
C LYS A 54 2.69 -16.46 -8.80
N GLN A 55 3.46 -17.33 -9.46
CA GLN A 55 4.92 -17.22 -9.52
C GLN A 55 5.36 -15.87 -10.11
N GLN A 56 4.74 -15.44 -11.21
CA GLN A 56 5.04 -14.14 -11.84
C GLN A 56 4.67 -12.96 -10.94
N ALA A 57 3.58 -13.07 -10.17
CA ALA A 57 3.19 -12.05 -9.21
C ALA A 57 4.20 -11.96 -8.04
N ASP A 58 4.64 -13.11 -7.52
CA ASP A 58 5.63 -13.19 -6.42
C ASP A 58 6.99 -12.63 -6.86
N GLU A 59 7.47 -13.01 -8.05
CA GLU A 59 8.72 -12.50 -8.63
C GLU A 59 8.69 -10.98 -8.79
N LYS A 60 7.56 -10.44 -9.27
CA LYS A 60 7.36 -8.99 -9.39
C LYS A 60 7.33 -8.31 -8.02
N ALA A 61 6.62 -8.87 -7.05
CA ALA A 61 6.53 -8.31 -5.70
C ALA A 61 7.91 -8.24 -5.03
N ALA A 62 8.71 -9.31 -5.13
CA ALA A 62 10.07 -9.35 -4.63
C ALA A 62 10.95 -8.27 -5.30
N ALA A 63 10.89 -8.14 -6.62
CA ALA A 63 11.67 -7.15 -7.35
C ALA A 63 11.31 -5.70 -6.96
N GLU A 64 10.03 -5.38 -6.78
CA GLU A 64 9.61 -4.05 -6.33
C GLU A 64 9.99 -3.80 -4.86
N TYR A 65 9.93 -4.84 -4.01
CA TYR A 65 10.36 -4.74 -2.62
C TYR A 65 11.86 -4.43 -2.52
N GLU A 66 12.71 -5.10 -3.29
CA GLU A 66 14.16 -4.84 -3.31
C GLU A 66 14.47 -3.38 -3.71
N ARG A 67 13.76 -2.85 -4.72
CA ARG A 67 13.91 -1.43 -5.12
C ARG A 67 13.50 -0.48 -3.99
N TYR A 68 12.37 -0.76 -3.34
CA TYR A 68 11.92 0.03 -2.21
C TYR A 68 12.90 -0.04 -1.03
N ALA A 69 13.39 -1.24 -0.70
CA ALA A 69 14.34 -1.47 0.38
C ALA A 69 15.66 -0.74 0.14
N ALA A 70 16.18 -0.76 -1.09
CA ALA A 70 17.37 -0.01 -1.48
C ALA A 70 17.16 1.50 -1.32
N ALA A 71 16.02 2.04 -1.79
CA ALA A 71 15.69 3.45 -1.62
C ALA A 71 15.57 3.85 -0.14
N GLN A 72 14.91 3.03 0.67
CA GLN A 72 14.77 3.25 2.11
C GLN A 72 16.12 3.21 2.84
N ARG A 73 17.04 2.34 2.41
CA ARG A 73 18.37 2.24 2.99
C ARG A 73 19.15 3.54 2.80
N VAL A 74 19.14 4.12 1.60
CA VAL A 74 19.82 5.40 1.32
C VAL A 74 19.24 6.53 2.18
N ILE A 75 17.91 6.59 2.33
CA ILE A 75 17.26 7.59 3.18
C ILE A 75 17.71 7.45 4.65
N LYS A 76 17.75 6.21 5.16
CA LYS A 76 18.19 5.93 6.53
C LYS A 76 19.67 6.25 6.76
N GLU A 77 20.52 5.95 5.78
CA GLU A 77 21.96 6.28 5.86
C GLU A 77 22.16 7.79 5.93
N GLN A 78 21.50 8.57 5.07
CA GLN A 78 21.55 10.04 5.11
C GLN A 78 21.02 10.61 6.43
N GLN A 79 19.93 10.04 6.94
CA GLN A 79 19.37 10.48 8.21
C GLN A 79 20.33 10.16 9.37
N GLY A 80 20.93 8.97 9.39
CA GLY A 80 21.94 8.60 10.38
C GLY A 80 23.17 9.51 10.34
N GLU A 81 23.66 9.90 9.16
CA GLU A 81 24.75 10.86 9.03
C GLU A 81 24.41 12.22 9.65
N SER A 82 23.20 12.72 9.39
CA SER A 82 22.70 13.96 9.99
C SER A 82 22.59 13.86 11.51
N ASP A 83 22.02 12.78 12.02
CA ASP A 83 21.83 12.55 13.45
C ASP A 83 23.19 12.46 14.18
N ILE A 84 24.19 11.79 13.58
CA ILE A 84 25.56 11.72 14.11
C ILE A 84 26.21 13.11 14.13
N ALA A 85 26.06 13.90 13.06
CA ALA A 85 26.60 15.26 13.00
C ALA A 85 26.00 16.17 14.09
N GLU A 86 24.69 16.05 14.32
CA GLU A 86 23.98 16.78 15.38
C GLU A 86 24.48 16.36 16.78
N LEU A 87 24.58 15.06 17.05
CA LEU A 87 25.10 14.53 18.32
C LEU A 87 26.52 15.01 18.61
N LEU A 88 27.39 15.03 17.59
CA LEU A 88 28.75 15.55 17.70
C LEU A 88 28.76 17.04 18.02
N ALA A 89 27.90 17.85 17.39
CA ALA A 89 27.78 19.28 17.69
C ALA A 89 27.32 19.53 19.14
N LEU A 90 26.33 18.77 19.62
CA LEU A 90 25.85 18.83 21.01
C LEU A 90 26.92 18.40 22.03
N SER A 91 27.73 17.40 21.69
CA SER A 91 28.85 16.96 22.54
C SER A 91 29.94 18.02 22.69
N ARG A 92 30.16 18.84 21.64
CA ARG A 92 31.14 19.93 21.62
C ARG A 92 30.67 21.18 22.35
N SER A 93 29.36 21.36 22.56
CA SER A 93 28.79 22.55 23.18
C SER A 93 28.50 22.42 24.69
N LYS A 94 28.72 21.25 25.30
CA LYS A 94 28.62 21.10 26.76
C LYS A 94 29.91 21.59 27.42
N PRO A 95 29.89 22.64 28.26
CA PRO A 95 31.02 22.96 29.12
C PRO A 95 31.17 21.89 30.21
N GLN A 96 32.41 21.65 30.66
CA GLN A 96 32.73 20.83 31.83
C GLN A 96 32.04 21.35 33.10
#